data_AF-A0A3D3T112-F1
#
_entry.id   AF-A0A3D3T112-F1
#
_cell.length_a   1.000
_cell.length_b   1.000
_cell.length_c   1.000
_cell.angle_alpha   90.00
_cell.angle_beta   90.00
_cell.angle_gamma   90.00
#
_symmetry.space_group_name_H-M   'P 1'
#
loop_
_entity.id
_entity.type
_entity.pdbx_description
1 polymer ?
#
loop_
_entity_poly.entity_id
_entity_poly.type
_entity_poly.pdbx_seq_one_letter_code
_entity_poly.pdbx_strand_id
1 'polypeptide(L)'
;MDKLLISGGVPLSGEIRISGAKNSALPILAAALLVDEPVTISNLPHLHDITTMIELLGCMGVNVVVDEKMRVEVDASAITSMNAPYDLVKTMRASILVLGPLLGHFGE
;
A
#
# COMPACT_ATOMS: atom_id res chain seq x y z
N MET A 1 6.58 -21.27 7.05
CA MET A 1 5.93 -20.62 8.20
C MET A 1 7.02 -20.17 9.14
N ASP A 2 7.19 -18.87 9.24
CA ASP A 2 8.14 -18.29 10.19
C ASP A 2 7.59 -18.44 11.61
N LYS A 3 8.49 -18.55 12.58
CA LYS A 3 8.15 -18.68 13.99
C LYS A 3 9.01 -17.72 14.80
N LEU A 4 8.41 -17.10 15.80
CA LEU A 4 9.12 -16.30 16.79
C LEU A 4 9.23 -17.12 18.08
N LEU A 5 10.47 -17.43 18.50
CA LEU A 5 10.75 -17.99 19.81
C LEU A 5 11.15 -16.83 20.73
N ILE A 6 10.36 -16.58 21.77
CA ILE A 6 10.56 -15.46 22.70
C ILE A 6 10.94 -16.02 24.07
N SER A 7 12.06 -15.55 24.62
CA SER A 7 12.47 -15.83 26.00
C SER A 7 12.26 -14.58 26.86
N GLY A 8 11.43 -14.69 27.90
CA GLY A 8 11.11 -13.58 28.80
C GLY A 8 12.17 -13.35 29.89
N GLY A 9 11.88 -12.41 30.79
CA GLY A 9 12.70 -12.15 32.00
C GLY A 9 13.62 -10.94 31.93
N VAL A 10 13.70 -10.27 30.77
CA VAL A 10 14.52 -9.06 30.56
C VAL A 10 13.62 -7.82 30.44
N PRO A 11 13.71 -6.84 31.34
CA PRO A 11 13.03 -5.55 31.17
C PRO A 11 13.52 -4.84 29.90
N LEU A 12 12.60 -4.25 29.13
CA LEU A 12 12.96 -3.47 27.95
C LEU A 12 13.55 -2.11 28.37
N SER A 13 14.64 -1.70 27.73
CA SER A 13 15.27 -0.39 27.93
C SER A 13 15.90 0.09 26.62
N GLY A 14 15.53 1.28 26.15
CA GLY A 14 16.03 1.87 24.91
C GLY A 14 15.00 2.78 24.24
N GLU A 15 15.30 3.18 23.02
CA GLU A 15 14.44 4.00 22.17
C GLU A 15 14.24 3.34 20.80
N ILE A 16 13.09 3.60 20.19
CA ILE A 16 12.76 3.16 18.83
C ILE A 16 12.10 4.29 18.06
N ARG A 17 12.27 4.28 16.74
CA ARG A 17 11.53 5.17 15.85
C ARG A 17 10.24 4.50 15.41
N ILE A 18 9.12 5.23 15.53
CA ILE A 18 7.81 4.75 15.06
C ILE A 18 7.69 4.95 13.55
N SER A 19 7.22 3.92 12.85
CA SER A 19 6.91 3.97 11.42
C SER A 19 5.61 4.73 11.14
N GLY A 20 5.36 5.13 9.89
CA GLY A 20 4.10 5.75 9.52
C GLY A 20 2.88 4.85 9.73
N ALA A 21 1.70 5.48 9.75
CA ALA A 21 0.45 4.80 10.05
C ALA A 21 -0.04 3.98 8.85
N LYS A 22 -0.02 2.64 8.99
CA LYS A 22 -0.52 1.69 7.99
C LYS A 22 -1.93 2.04 7.48
N ASN A 23 -2.85 2.36 8.40
CA ASN A 23 -4.25 2.63 8.05
C ASN A 23 -4.46 4.00 7.40
N SER A 24 -3.46 4.89 7.43
CA SER A 24 -3.46 6.12 6.63
C SER A 24 -2.76 5.89 5.29
N ALA A 25 -1.70 5.07 5.27
CA ALA A 25 -0.97 4.72 4.07
C ALA A 25 -1.85 4.04 3.00
N LEU A 26 -2.65 3.05 3.40
CA LEU A 26 -3.52 2.29 2.47
C LEU A 26 -4.51 3.18 1.69
N PRO A 27 -5.32 4.05 2.33
CA PRO A 27 -6.21 4.93 1.59
C PRO A 27 -5.44 6.02 0.82
N ILE A 28 -4.28 6.48 1.29
CA ILE A 28 -3.45 7.45 0.52
C ILE A 28 -2.91 6.82 -0.76
N LEU A 29 -2.44 5.56 -0.70
CA LEU A 29 -2.01 4.80 -1.89
C LEU A 29 -3.16 4.64 -2.89
N ALA A 30 -4.36 4.28 -2.41
CA ALA A 30 -5.53 4.20 -3.27
C ALA A 30 -5.95 5.56 -3.85
N ALA A 31 -5.84 6.63 -3.07
CA ALA A 31 -6.19 7.99 -3.51
C ALA A 31 -5.25 8.53 -4.60
N ALA A 32 -4.06 7.95 -4.80
CA ALA A 32 -3.20 8.30 -5.94
C ALA A 32 -3.86 8.00 -7.29
N LEU A 33 -4.89 7.14 -7.33
CA LEU A 33 -5.72 6.91 -8.52
C LEU A 33 -6.60 8.11 -8.91
N LEU A 34 -6.75 9.12 -8.05
CA LEU A 34 -7.60 10.30 -8.29
C LEU A 34 -6.91 11.42 -9.09
N VAL A 35 -5.64 11.26 -9.43
CA VAL A 35 -4.84 12.31 -10.07
C VAL A 35 -4.13 11.80 -11.33
N ASP A 36 -3.94 12.70 -12.28
CA ASP A 36 -3.33 12.39 -13.58
C ASP A 36 -1.80 12.60 -13.60
N GLU A 37 -1.21 12.99 -12.46
CA GLU A 37 0.22 13.23 -12.29
C GLU A 37 0.82 12.28 -11.23
N PRO A 38 2.12 11.94 -11.31
CA PRO A 38 2.77 11.09 -10.32
C PRO A 38 2.69 11.64 -8.89
N VAL A 39 2.41 10.76 -7.92
CA VAL A 39 2.35 11.09 -6.49
C VAL A 39 3.43 10.35 -5.74
N THR A 40 4.25 11.08 -4.97
CA THR A 40 5.22 10.47 -4.05
C THR A 40 4.66 10.39 -2.64
N ILE A 41 4.57 9.17 -2.10
CA ILE A 41 4.14 8.89 -0.73
C ILE A 41 5.37 8.46 0.08
N SER A 42 5.60 9.10 1.22
CA SER A 42 6.76 8.87 2.08
C SER A 42 6.37 8.39 3.48
N ASN A 43 7.36 7.94 4.26
CA ASN A 43 7.17 7.43 5.62
C ASN A 43 6.21 6.22 5.67
N LEU A 44 6.21 5.37 4.65
CA LEU A 44 5.40 4.16 4.63
C LEU A 44 6.00 3.09 5.55
N PRO A 45 5.17 2.37 6.33
CA PRO A 45 5.67 1.26 7.14
C PRO A 45 5.97 0.04 6.24
N HIS A 46 7.09 -0.64 6.48
CA HIS A 46 7.43 -1.87 5.75
C HIS A 46 6.63 -3.05 6.32
N LEU A 47 5.42 -3.26 5.80
CA LEU A 47 4.47 -4.28 6.24
C LEU A 47 3.81 -4.95 5.03
N HIS A 48 3.35 -6.19 5.21
CA HIS A 48 2.74 -6.99 4.15
C HIS A 48 1.55 -6.29 3.46
N ASP A 49 0.66 -5.65 4.22
CA ASP A 49 -0.48 -4.90 3.67
C ASP A 49 -0.07 -3.81 2.66
N ILE A 50 1.08 -3.16 2.88
CA ILE A 50 1.61 -2.14 1.94
C ILE A 50 2.09 -2.82 0.66
N THR A 51 2.79 -3.94 0.77
CA THR A 51 3.22 -4.74 -0.37
C THR A 51 2.02 -5.22 -1.20
N THR A 52 0.96 -5.73 -0.54
CA THR A 52 -0.26 -6.17 -1.23
C THR A 52 -0.98 -5.02 -1.94
N MET A 53 -1.01 -3.81 -1.36
CA MET A 53 -1.59 -2.65 -2.04
C MET A 53 -0.77 -2.23 -3.26
N ILE A 54 0.56 -2.24 -3.18
CA ILE A 54 1.45 -1.95 -4.32
C ILE A 54 1.26 -2.99 -5.43
N GLU A 55 1.19 -4.27 -5.07
CA GLU A 55 0.93 -5.37 -6.02
C GLU A 55 -0.43 -5.22 -6.70
N LEU A 56 -1.48 -4.88 -5.94
CA LEU A 56 -2.82 -4.63 -6.45
C LEU A 56 -2.82 -3.51 -7.50
N LEU A 57 -2.20 -2.36 -7.19
CA LEU A 57 -2.08 -1.24 -8.13
C LEU A 57 -1.28 -1.66 -9.38
N GLY A 58 -0.18 -2.41 -9.21
CA GLY A 58 0.60 -2.95 -10.32
C GLY A 58 -0.21 -3.87 -11.25
N CYS A 59 -1.06 -4.74 -10.70
CA CYS A 59 -1.96 -5.60 -11.49
C CYS A 59 -3.00 -4.81 -12.30
N MET A 60 -3.33 -3.60 -11.88
CA MET A 60 -4.23 -2.68 -12.59
C MET A 60 -3.49 -1.90 -13.71
N GLY A 61 -2.17 -2.08 -13.84
CA GLY A 61 -1.32 -1.38 -14.79
C GLY A 61 -0.84 -0.02 -14.30
N VAL A 62 -1.03 0.31 -13.01
CA VAL A 62 -0.47 1.52 -12.40
C VAL A 62 1.03 1.35 -12.27
N ASN A 63 1.80 2.37 -12.65
CA ASN A 63 3.24 2.35 -12.48
C ASN A 63 3.58 2.70 -11.01
N VAL A 64 4.25 1.78 -10.32
CA VAL A 64 4.64 1.97 -8.91
C VAL A 64 6.13 1.71 -8.74
N VAL A 65 6.86 2.74 -8.31
CA VAL A 65 8.30 2.68 -8.07
C VAL A 65 8.58 2.86 -6.58
N VAL A 66 9.30 1.90 -5.99
CA VAL A 66 9.71 1.94 -4.59
C VAL A 66 11.20 2.26 -4.51
N ASP A 67 11.57 3.29 -3.76
CA ASP A 67 12.97 3.66 -3.56
C ASP A 67 13.60 3.00 -2.32
N GLU A 68 14.91 3.17 -2.15
CA GLU A 68 15.70 2.63 -1.03
C GLU A 68 15.25 3.14 0.35
N LYS A 69 14.46 4.22 0.41
CA LYS A 69 13.95 4.85 1.63
C LYS A 69 12.47 4.56 1.88
N MET A 70 11.89 3.57 1.19
CA MET A 70 10.46 3.25 1.26
C MET A 70 9.55 4.44 0.89
N ARG A 71 10.04 5.33 0.02
CA ARG A 71 9.17 6.25 -0.70
C ARG A 71 8.62 5.52 -1.91
N VAL A 72 7.33 5.68 -2.13
CA VAL A 72 6.61 5.03 -3.22
C VAL A 72 6.09 6.12 -4.13
N GLU A 73 6.54 6.11 -5.38
CA GLU A 73 5.99 6.93 -6.44
C GLU A 73 4.92 6.10 -7.16
N VAL A 74 3.72 6.67 -7.29
CA VAL A 74 2.57 6.06 -7.94
C VAL A 74 2.15 6.95 -9.10
N ASP A 75 2.11 6.39 -10.31
CA ASP A 75 1.63 7.05 -11.51
C ASP A 75 0.49 6.23 -12.12
N ALA A 76 -0.73 6.77 -11.99
CA ALA A 76 -1.97 6.15 -12.46
C ALA A 76 -2.39 6.62 -13.87
N SER A 77 -1.64 7.53 -14.51
CA SER A 77 -1.98 8.10 -15.82
C SER A 77 -2.07 7.04 -16.94
N ALA A 78 -1.37 5.91 -16.76
CA ALA A 78 -1.33 4.80 -17.70
C ALA A 78 -2.06 3.55 -17.20
N ILE A 79 -3.02 3.68 -16.27
CA ILE A 79 -3.83 2.55 -15.80
C ILE A 79 -4.46 1.80 -16.98
N THR A 80 -4.41 0.46 -16.96
CA THR A 80 -4.87 -0.38 -18.08
C THR A 80 -6.07 -1.26 -17.74
N SER A 81 -6.34 -1.47 -16.45
CA SER A 81 -7.44 -2.30 -15.96
C SER A 81 -8.01 -1.73 -14.68
N MET A 82 -9.33 -1.49 -14.64
CA MET A 82 -10.06 -1.06 -13.44
C MET A 82 -10.58 -2.25 -12.62
N ASN A 83 -10.08 -3.46 -12.90
CA ASN A 83 -10.43 -4.67 -12.15
C ASN A 83 -9.42 -4.97 -11.04
N ALA A 84 -9.89 -5.00 -9.79
CA ALA A 84 -9.12 -5.47 -8.64
C ALA A 84 -9.17 -7.02 -8.56
N PRO A 85 -8.07 -7.76 -8.78
CA PRO A 85 -8.10 -9.22 -8.86
C PRO A 85 -8.56 -9.87 -7.55
N TYR A 86 -9.51 -10.81 -7.64
CA TYR A 86 -10.07 -11.49 -6.47
C TYR A 86 -9.01 -12.18 -5.60
N ASP A 87 -7.96 -12.72 -6.22
CA ASP A 87 -6.88 -13.39 -5.50
C ASP A 87 -6.11 -12.47 -4.55
N LEU A 88 -6.04 -11.18 -4.83
CA LEU A 88 -5.47 -10.17 -3.94
C LEU A 88 -6.53 -9.60 -2.98
N VAL A 89 -7.76 -9.41 -3.46
CA VAL A 89 -8.85 -8.89 -2.62
C VAL A 89 -9.16 -9.83 -1.45
N LYS A 90 -9.11 -11.15 -1.68
CA LYS A 90 -9.38 -12.16 -0.64
C LYS A 90 -8.29 -12.22 0.45
N THR A 91 -7.06 -11.78 0.16
CA THR A 91 -5.96 -11.80 1.14
C THR A 91 -5.98 -10.56 2.03
N MET A 92 -6.51 -9.44 1.52
CA MET A 92 -6.60 -8.18 2.27
C MET A 92 -7.90 -7.42 1.97
N ARG A 93 -8.84 -7.40 2.92
CA ARG A 93 -10.11 -6.65 2.80
C ARG A 93 -9.94 -5.16 2.51
N ALA A 94 -8.84 -4.55 2.95
CA ALA A 94 -8.56 -3.13 2.71
C ALA A 94 -8.34 -2.78 1.22
N SER A 95 -8.18 -3.78 0.35
CA SER A 95 -8.20 -3.62 -1.11
C SER A 95 -9.47 -2.92 -1.61
N ILE A 96 -10.59 -3.00 -0.89
CA ILE A 96 -11.84 -2.29 -1.22
C ILE A 96 -11.65 -0.77 -1.34
N LEU A 97 -10.59 -0.20 -0.77
CA LEU A 97 -10.30 1.23 -0.82
C LEU A 97 -10.05 1.76 -2.24
N VAL A 98 -9.69 0.91 -3.22
CA VAL A 98 -9.56 1.35 -4.62
C VAL A 98 -10.91 1.61 -5.28
N LEU A 99 -12.02 1.06 -4.75
CA LEU A 99 -13.36 1.23 -5.32
C LEU A 99 -13.78 2.71 -5.39
N GLY A 100 -13.55 3.47 -4.32
CA GLY A 100 -13.94 4.88 -4.26
C GLY A 100 -13.23 5.72 -5.33
N PRO A 101 -11.89 5.69 -5.40
CA PRO A 101 -11.12 6.36 -6.45
C PRO A 101 -11.45 5.90 -7.87
N LEU A 102 -11.63 4.59 -8.08
CA LEU A 102 -12.02 4.06 -9.39
C LEU A 102 -13.36 4.63 -9.87
N LEU A 103 -14.36 4.58 -9.00
CA LEU A 103 -15.69 5.07 -9.33
C LEU A 103 -15.70 6.60 -9.49
N GLY A 104 -14.97 7.30 -8.62
CA GLY A 104 -14.94 8.76 -8.59
C GLY A 104 -14.18 9.39 -9.75
N HIS A 105 -13.08 8.79 -10.20
CA HIS A 105 -12.23 9.34 -11.27
C HIS A 105 -12.53 8.73 -12.65
N PHE A 106 -12.78 7.42 -12.71
CA PHE A 106 -12.95 6.70 -13.98
C PHE A 106 -14.40 6.28 -14.28
N GLY A 107 -15.30 6.32 -13.29
CA GLY A 107 -16.69 5.91 -13.45
C GLY A 107 -16.94 4.40 -13.39
N GLU A 108 -15.96 3.64 -12.88
CA GLU A 108 -15.96 2.16 -12.77
C GLU A 108 -16.14 1.66 -11.33
#